data_AF-A0A850G844-F1
#
_entry.id   AF-A0A850G844-F1
#
_cell.length_a   1.000
_cell.length_b   1.000
_cell.length_c   1.000
_cell.angle_alpha   90.00
_cell.angle_beta   90.00
_cell.angle_gamma   90.00
#
_symmetry.space_group_name_H-M   'P 1'
#
loop_
_entity.id
_entity.type
_entity.pdbx_description
1 polymer ?
#
loop_
_entity_poly.entity_id
_entity_poly.type
_entity_poly.pdbx_seq_one_letter_code
_entity_poly.pdbx_strand_id
1 'polypeptide(L)' 'MALAVLPDGRVVSGSRDNTLRVWDIDSGQTITIHGDASYMSIAVISQHQLVAGDDVGNVHFIILPE' A
#
# COMPACT_ATOMS: atom_id res chain seq x y z
N MET A 1 -1.81 -9.36 -5.14
CA MET A 1 -0.84 -8.65 -5.99
C MET A 1 -1.56 -7.48 -6.63
N ALA A 2 -1.26 -6.28 -6.17
CA ALA A 2 -1.87 -5.03 -6.64
C ALA A 2 -0.81 -3.94 -6.71
N LEU A 3 -1.04 -2.92 -7.53
CA LEU A 3 -0.21 -1.73 -7.66
C LEU A 3 -1.14 -0.51 -7.78
N ALA A 4 -0.79 0.58 -7.12
CA ALA A 4 -1.48 1.85 -7.20
C ALA A 4 -0.48 3.02 -7.14
N VAL A 5 -0.93 4.19 -7.58
CA VAL A 5 -0.18 5.45 -7.51
C VAL A 5 -1.01 6.44 -6.70
N LEU A 6 -0.39 7.06 -5.71
CA LEU A 6 -0.97 8.13 -4.91
C LEU A 6 -0.93 9.46 -5.68
N PRO A 7 -1.82 10.41 -5.36
CA PRO A 7 -1.84 11.74 -5.98
C PRO A 7 -0.53 12.53 -5.87
N ASP A 8 0.27 12.26 -4.83
CA ASP A 8 1.60 12.87 -4.62
C ASP A 8 2.71 12.19 -5.45
N GLY A 9 2.39 11.17 -6.24
CA GLY A 9 3.33 10.44 -7.08
C GLY A 9 3.98 9.24 -6.40
N ARG A 10 3.73 9.00 -5.11
CA ARG A 10 4.21 7.78 -4.45
C ARG A 10 3.55 6.55 -5.04
N VAL A 11 4.30 5.46 -5.14
CA VAL A 11 3.81 4.18 -5.65
C VAL A 11 3.54 3.25 -4.47
N VAL A 12 2.47 2.46 -4.55
CA VAL A 12 2.12 1.47 -3.53
C VAL A 12 1.89 0.12 -4.18
N SER A 13 2.44 -0.94 -3.59
CA SER A 13 2.14 -2.31 -4.00
C SER A 13 1.78 -3.20 -2.83
N GLY A 14 0.93 -4.19 -3.12
CA GLY A 14 0.53 -5.24 -2.20
C GLY A 14 0.96 -6.60 -2.73
N SER A 15 1.54 -7.41 -1.86
CA SER A 15 2.26 -8.63 -2.24
C SER A 15 1.80 -9.85 -1.44
N ARG A 16 2.11 -11.04 -1.99
CA ARG A 16 1.88 -12.34 -1.33
C ARG A 16 2.92 -12.67 -0.26
N ASP A 17 3.94 -11.82 -0.10
CA ASP A 17 4.90 -11.90 1.01
C ASP A 17 4.37 -11.20 2.28
N ASN A 18 3.05 -10.94 2.32
CA ASN A 18 2.34 -10.24 3.39
C ASN A 18 2.85 -8.82 3.64
N THR A 19 3.39 -8.15 2.61
CA THR A 19 3.79 -6.74 2.70
C THR A 19 2.97 -5.83 1.79
N LEU A 20 2.72 -4.63 2.31
CA LEU A 20 2.49 -3.43 1.50
C LEU A 20 3.80 -2.65 1.46
N ARG A 21 4.18 -2.13 0.30
CA ARG A 21 5.36 -1.28 0.17
C ARG A 21 4.96 0.02 -0.50
N VAL A 22 5.53 1.13 0.00
CA VAL A 22 5.31 2.48 -0.50
C VAL A 22 6.66 3.06 -0.89
N TRP A 23 6.75 3.59 -2.11
CA TRP A 23 7.96 4.20 -2.63
C TRP A 23 7.75 5.68 -2.88
N ASP A 24 8.67 6.48 -2.36
CA ASP A 24 8.92 7.82 -2.86
C ASP A 24 9.92 7.70 -4.02
N ILE A 25 9.47 8.08 -5.22
CA ILE A 25 10.21 7.84 -6.46
C ILE A 25 11.40 8.79 -6.61
N ASP A 26 11.28 10.00 -6.06
CA ASP A 26 12.31 11.05 -6.18
C ASP A 26 13.49 10.79 -5.25
N SER A 27 13.22 10.38 -4.01
CA SER A 27 14.23 10.07 -3.00
C SER A 27 14.69 8.62 -3.00
N GLY A 28 13.92 7.71 -3.63
CA GLY A 28 14.14 6.27 -3.58
C GLY A 28 13.83 5.62 -2.22
N GLN A 29 13.26 6.39 -1.27
CA GLN A 29 12.90 5.86 0.04
C GLN A 29 11.74 4.86 -0.08
N THR A 30 11.78 3.83 0.78
CA THR A 30 10.75 2.79 0.83
C THR A 30 10.26 2.60 2.25
N ILE A 31 8.93 2.64 2.42
CA ILE A 31 8.26 2.23 3.64
C ILE A 31 7.70 0.82 3.39
N THR A 32 7.96 -0.11 4.31
CA THR A 32 7.39 -1.46 4.29
C THR A 32 6.43 -1.62 5.45
N ILE A 33 5.21 -2.03 5.16
CA ILE A 33 4.15 -2.31 6.13
C ILE A 33 3.92 -3.82 6.12
N HIS A 34 4.13 -4.46 7.26
CA HIS A 34 3.92 -5.90 7.42
C HIS A 34 2.48 -6.17 7.87
N GLY A 35 1.83 -7.12 7.21
CA GLY A 35 0.56 -7.70 7.66
C GLY A 35 0.71 -9.18 7.96
N ASP A 36 -0.37 -9.77 8.47
CA ASP A 36 -0.45 -11.20 8.78
C ASP A 36 -0.95 -12.05 7.58
N ALA A 37 -1.36 -11.39 6.50
CA ALA A 37 -1.99 -12.00 5.33
C ALA A 37 -1.53 -11.34 4.02
N SER A 38 -1.80 -12.01 2.89
CA SER A 38 -1.36 -11.55 1.58
C SER A 38 -2.24 -10.41 1.06
N TYR A 39 -1.64 -9.28 0.69
CA TYR A 39 -2.38 -8.15 0.14
C TYR A 39 -2.75 -8.38 -1.34
N MET A 40 -4.05 -8.38 -1.62
CA MET A 40 -4.61 -8.79 -2.91
C MET A 40 -5.14 -7.63 -3.75
N SER A 41 -5.67 -6.59 -3.12
CA SER A 41 -6.20 -5.40 -3.78
C SER A 41 -5.78 -4.13 -3.06
N ILE A 42 -5.69 -3.01 -3.79
CA ILE A 42 -5.43 -1.67 -3.26
C ILE A 42 -6.37 -0.69 -3.94
N ALA A 43 -6.94 0.25 -3.18
CA ALA A 43 -7.61 1.42 -3.72
C ALA A 43 -7.13 2.68 -3.00
N VAL A 44 -6.89 3.75 -3.76
CA VAL A 44 -6.44 5.04 -3.24
C VAL A 44 -7.65 5.90 -2.91
N ILE A 45 -7.63 6.50 -1.73
CA ILE A 45 -8.69 7.40 -1.24
C ILE A 45 -8.29 8.85 -1.43
N SER A 46 -7.06 9.22 -1.04
CA SER A 46 -6.55 10.58 -1.10
C SER A 46 -5.01 10.60 -1.15
N GLN A 47 -4.40 11.78 -1.04
CA GLN A 47 -2.94 11.95 -1.10
C GLN A 47 -2.16 11.08 -0.11
N HIS A 48 -2.74 10.81 1.06
CA HIS A 48 -2.07 10.08 2.16
C HIS A 48 -2.88 8.88 2.65
N GLN A 49 -3.96 8.50 1.95
CA GLN A 49 -4.84 7.43 2.40
C GLN A 49 -5.14 6.43 1.30
N LEU A 50 -5.11 5.15 1.68
CA LEU A 50 -5.49 4.03 0.83
C LEU A 50 -6.13 2.92 1.65
N VAL A 51 -6.83 2.03 0.97
CA VAL A 51 -7.32 0.77 1.52
C VAL A 51 -6.69 -0.41 0.81
N ALA A 52 -6.46 -1.49 1.55
CA ALA A 52 -5.99 -2.74 1.00
C ALA A 52 -6.86 -3.90 1.47
N GLY A 53 -7.23 -4.79 0.54
CA GLY A 53 -7.89 -6.06 0.87
C GLY A 53 -6.87 -7.20 0.92
N ASP A 54 -7.01 -8.09 1.89
CA ASP A 54 -6.19 -9.32 1.97
C ASP A 54 -6.94 -10.58 1.51
N ASP A 55 -6.25 -11.72 1.47
CA ASP A 55 -6.78 -13.01 1.02
C ASP A 55 -7.62 -13.76 2.08
N VAL A 56 -7.70 -13.24 3.31
CA VAL A 56 -8.55 -13.76 4.39
C VAL A 56 -9.88 -12.99 4.47
N GLY A 57 -9.98 -11.89 3.72
CA GLY A 57 -11.20 -11.08 3.60
C GLY A 57 -11.21 -9.83 4.48
N ASN A 58 -10.09 -9.46 5.10
CA ASN A 58 -10.01 -8.20 5.84
C ASN A 58 -9.80 -7.01 4.90
N VAL A 59 -10.22 -5.84 5.38
CA VAL A 59 -9.96 -4.55 4.75
C VAL A 59 -9.14 -3.69 5.71
N HIS A 60 -7.98 -3.25 5.23
CA HIS A 60 -7.03 -2.44 5.97
C HIS A 60 -7.13 -1.00 5.51
N PHE A 61 -7.24 -0.06 6.46
CA PHE A 61 -7.18 1.37 6.19
C PHE A 61 -5.77 1.87 6.54
N ILE A 62 -5.05 2.38 5.54
CA ILE A 62 -3.67 2.83 5.70
C ILE A 62 -3.62 4.35 5.55
N ILE A 63 -3.03 4.99 6.54
CA ILE A 63 -2.71 6.42 6.55
C ILE A 63 -1.19 6.54 6.53
N LEU A 64 -0.69 7.21 5.50
CA LEU A 64 0.74 7.41 5.30
C LEU A 64 1.18 8.73 5.95
N PRO A 65 2.44 8.83 6.42
CA PRO A 65 3.00 10.10 6.82
C PRO A 65 3.07 11.07 5.64
N GLU A 66 3.05 12.36 5.98
CA GLU A 66 3.38 13.47 5.09
C GLU A 66 4.83 13.38 4.60
#